data_AF-X1PL14-F1
#
_entry.id   AF-X1PL14-F1
#
_cell.length_a   1.000
_cell.length_b   1.000
_cell.length_c   1.000
_cell.angle_alpha   90.00
_cell.angle_beta   90.00
_cell.angle_gamma   90.00
#
_symmetry.space_group_name_H-M   'P 1'
#
loop_
_entity.id
_entity.type
_entity.pdbx_description
1 polymer ?
#
loop_
_entity_poly.entity_id
_entity_poly.type
_entity_poly.pdbx_seq_one_letter_code
_entity_poly.pdbx_strand_id
1 'polypeptide(L)'
;MLSEAKARDIGSFNALALKNGTSPLPFIVLIIDELADLMAAKGREIEAAIVRLAQMARAVGIHLVVATQRPSVEVITGLIKANITSRVTFQVASQVDSRTVLDTAGAEKLLGLGDLLYVSAEIAKPKRIQGSYVSEKEVRKVVKHIASKSQETGTQKEIEAGLIEELERSSGEHEQSAGVSYDQEDSFYEEAKRLVIEANSKFNTSFSYIAIIIENGLKICFDYF
;
A
#
# COMPACT_ATOMS: atom_id res chain seq x y z
N MET A 1 11.62 17.94 -5.20
CA MET A 1 12.26 17.40 -3.97
C MET A 1 13.48 16.51 -4.22
N LEU A 2 13.36 15.26 -4.72
CA LEU A 2 14.56 14.39 -4.92
C LEU A 2 15.58 14.98 -5.91
N SER A 3 15.09 15.48 -7.05
CA SER A 3 15.90 16.15 -8.07
C SER A 3 16.57 17.44 -7.54
N GLU A 4 15.85 18.23 -6.74
CA GLU A 4 16.35 19.45 -6.11
C GLU A 4 17.46 19.16 -5.10
N ALA A 5 17.35 18.05 -4.36
CA ALA A 5 18.36 17.57 -3.42
C ALA A 5 19.49 16.75 -4.09
N LYS A 6 19.48 16.60 -5.42
CA LYS A 6 20.42 15.78 -6.20
C LYS A 6 20.51 14.32 -5.71
N ALA A 7 19.42 13.80 -5.14
CA ALA A 7 19.32 12.43 -4.68
C ALA A 7 18.71 11.53 -5.76
N ARG A 8 19.31 10.35 -5.97
CA ARG A 8 18.84 9.36 -6.96
C ARG A 8 17.65 8.54 -6.47
N ASP A 9 17.52 8.39 -5.16
CA ASP A 9 16.45 7.67 -4.49
C ASP A 9 16.19 8.25 -3.10
N ILE A 10 15.07 7.85 -2.49
CA ILE A 10 14.68 8.27 -1.15
C ILE A 10 15.72 7.90 -0.08
N GLY A 11 16.44 6.78 -0.24
CA GLY A 11 17.47 6.35 0.71
C GLY A 11 18.63 7.33 0.75
N SER A 12 19.12 7.71 -0.42
CA SER A 12 20.15 8.73 -0.63
C SER A 12 19.69 10.10 -0.12
N PHE A 13 18.42 10.45 -0.37
CA PHE A 13 17.83 11.69 0.15
C PHE A 13 17.83 11.70 1.68
N ASN A 14 17.33 10.64 2.31
CA ASN A 14 17.21 10.54 3.77
C ASN A 14 18.58 10.53 4.44
N ALA A 15 19.58 9.87 3.84
CA ALA A 15 20.95 9.91 4.34
C ALA A 15 21.53 11.34 4.31
N LEU A 16 21.27 12.10 3.25
CA LEU A 16 21.66 13.52 3.15
C LEU A 16 20.89 14.38 4.15
N ALA A 17 19.59 14.15 4.31
CA ALA A 17 18.75 14.89 5.23
C ALA A 17 19.25 14.74 6.67
N LEU A 18 19.52 13.50 7.10
CA LEU A 18 20.09 13.21 8.42
C LEU A 18 21.46 13.87 8.60
N LYS A 19 22.32 13.84 7.58
CA LYS A 19 23.65 14.50 7.64
C LYS A 19 23.54 16.01 7.75
N ASN A 20 22.55 16.62 7.11
CA ASN A 20 22.36 18.07 7.07
C ASN A 20 21.47 18.58 8.22
N GLY A 21 21.01 17.71 9.12
CA GLY A 21 20.13 18.08 10.23
C GLY A 21 18.72 18.48 9.79
N THR A 22 18.29 18.07 8.59
CA THR A 22 16.93 18.29 8.08
C THR A 22 16.09 17.02 8.21
N SER A 23 14.77 17.14 8.22
CA SER A 23 13.88 15.98 8.35
C SER A 23 13.98 15.03 7.14
N PRO A 24 14.15 13.72 7.36
CA PRO A 24 14.06 12.73 6.29
C PRO A 24 12.61 12.60 5.79
N LEU A 25 12.44 12.13 4.57
CA LEU A 25 11.14 11.75 4.02
C LEU A 25 10.75 10.35 4.50
N PRO A 26 9.48 10.12 4.88
CA PRO A 26 9.00 8.79 5.19
C PRO A 26 8.88 7.93 3.92
N PHE A 27 9.08 6.63 4.06
CA PHE A 27 8.63 5.65 3.08
C PHE A 27 7.12 5.50 3.17
N ILE A 28 6.47 5.15 2.05
CA ILE A 28 5.02 4.90 2.02
C ILE A 28 4.80 3.44 1.66
N VAL A 29 3.91 2.75 2.39
CA VAL A 29 3.47 1.38 2.15
C VAL A 29 1.99 1.41 1.83
N LEU A 30 1.62 1.16 0.58
CA LEU A 30 0.24 1.04 0.16
C LEU A 30 -0.18 -0.44 0.25
N ILE A 31 -1.22 -0.72 1.03
CA ILE A 31 -1.73 -2.07 1.28
C ILE A 31 -3.14 -2.16 0.70
N ILE A 32 -3.37 -3.16 -0.15
CA ILE A 32 -4.69 -3.51 -0.68
C ILE A 32 -5.00 -4.91 -0.17
N ASP A 33 -5.99 -5.06 0.73
CA ASP A 33 -6.28 -6.37 1.33
C ASP A 33 -7.02 -7.32 0.37
N GLU A 34 -7.89 -6.76 -0.47
CA GLU A 34 -8.63 -7.52 -1.47
C GLU A 34 -8.65 -6.81 -2.83
N LEU A 35 -7.69 -7.18 -3.68
CA LEU A 35 -7.58 -6.65 -5.04
C LEU A 35 -8.82 -6.96 -5.88
N ALA A 36 -9.45 -8.12 -5.68
CA ALA A 36 -10.53 -8.56 -6.55
C ALA A 36 -11.73 -7.61 -6.51
N ASP A 37 -12.01 -6.99 -5.36
CA ASP A 37 -13.10 -6.04 -5.20
C ASP A 37 -12.83 -4.75 -6.01
N LEU A 38 -11.58 -4.26 -6.00
CA LEU A 38 -11.16 -3.13 -6.83
C LEU A 38 -11.21 -3.48 -8.33
N MET A 39 -10.78 -4.68 -8.68
CA MET A 39 -10.79 -5.15 -10.07
C MET A 39 -12.21 -5.33 -10.62
N ALA A 40 -13.15 -5.77 -9.78
CA ALA A 40 -14.56 -5.90 -10.16
C ALA A 40 -15.22 -4.54 -10.41
N ALA A 41 -14.84 -3.50 -9.65
CA ALA A 41 -15.38 -2.16 -9.82
C ALA A 41 -14.75 -1.41 -11.00
N LYS A 42 -13.41 -1.41 -11.11
CA LYS A 42 -12.64 -0.58 -12.05
C LYS A 42 -11.35 -1.24 -12.56
N GLY A 43 -11.41 -2.51 -12.96
CA GLY A 43 -10.21 -3.32 -13.25
C GLY A 43 -9.16 -2.70 -14.18
N ARG A 44 -9.57 -2.03 -15.27
CA ARG A 44 -8.61 -1.41 -16.20
C ARG A 44 -7.86 -0.23 -15.58
N GLU A 45 -8.55 0.62 -14.82
CA GLU A 45 -7.93 1.77 -14.15
C GLU A 45 -7.00 1.30 -13.03
N ILE A 46 -7.44 0.32 -12.24
CA ILE A 46 -6.68 -0.25 -11.12
C ILE A 46 -5.43 -0.98 -11.61
N GLU A 47 -5.53 -1.80 -12.65
CA GLU A 47 -4.38 -2.48 -13.25
C GLU A 47 -3.33 -1.47 -13.76
N ALA A 48 -3.77 -0.43 -14.48
CA ALA A 48 -2.87 0.61 -14.99
C ALA A 48 -2.18 1.37 -13.85
N ALA A 49 -2.90 1.68 -12.76
CA ALA A 49 -2.34 2.32 -11.58
C ALA A 49 -1.31 1.43 -10.87
N ILE A 50 -1.60 0.14 -10.69
CA ILE A 50 -0.66 -0.82 -10.08
C ILE A 50 0.62 -0.92 -10.91
N VAL A 51 0.51 -1.05 -12.24
CA VAL A 51 1.67 -1.13 -13.13
C VAL A 51 2.52 0.14 -13.03
N ARG A 52 1.88 1.32 -13.10
CA ARG A 52 2.59 2.60 -13.00
C ARG A 52 3.28 2.76 -11.65
N LEU A 53 2.60 2.42 -10.55
CA LEU A 53 3.18 2.45 -9.22
C LEU A 53 4.37 1.49 -9.14
N ALA A 54 4.21 0.22 -9.47
CA ALA A 54 5.28 -0.77 -9.38
C ALA A 54 6.53 -0.38 -10.19
N GLN A 55 6.38 0.32 -11.31
CA GLN A 55 7.50 0.80 -12.14
C GLN A 55 8.21 2.04 -11.57
N MET A 56 7.46 3.02 -11.05
CA MET A 56 8.00 4.31 -10.64
C MET A 56 8.35 4.39 -9.15
N ALA A 57 7.70 3.59 -8.32
CA ALA A 57 7.68 3.72 -6.87
C ALA A 57 9.03 3.41 -6.19
N ARG A 58 9.85 2.55 -6.79
CA ARG A 58 11.12 2.07 -6.21
C ARG A 58 12.06 3.20 -5.81
N ALA A 59 12.24 4.20 -6.67
CA ALA A 59 13.17 5.30 -6.40
C ALA A 59 12.60 6.32 -5.40
N VAL A 60 11.28 6.45 -5.33
CA VAL A 60 10.59 7.47 -4.53
C VAL A 60 10.16 6.98 -3.15
N GLY A 61 10.39 5.70 -2.82
CA GLY A 61 10.12 5.15 -1.49
C GLY A 61 8.70 4.67 -1.25
N ILE A 62 7.94 4.44 -2.32
CA ILE A 62 6.59 3.87 -2.23
C ILE A 62 6.71 2.34 -2.43
N HIS A 63 6.05 1.57 -1.57
CA HIS A 63 5.99 0.12 -1.63
C HIS A 63 4.53 -0.29 -1.72
N LEU A 64 4.24 -1.26 -2.59
CA LEU A 64 2.88 -1.75 -2.80
C LEU A 64 2.79 -3.20 -2.30
N VAL A 65 1.84 -3.45 -1.41
CA VAL A 65 1.46 -4.78 -0.92
C VAL A 65 0.03 -5.02 -1.38
N VAL A 66 -0.18 -6.10 -2.15
CA VAL A 66 -1.49 -6.45 -2.68
C VAL A 66 -1.82 -7.87 -2.25
N ALA A 67 -2.97 -8.03 -1.62
CA ALA A 67 -3.54 -9.30 -1.22
C ALA A 67 -4.88 -9.53 -1.94
N THR A 68 -5.25 -10.81 -2.04
CA THR A 68 -6.54 -11.26 -2.55
C THR A 68 -6.77 -12.69 -2.13
N GLN A 69 -8.03 -13.05 -1.89
CA GLN A 69 -8.46 -14.43 -1.69
C GLN A 69 -8.90 -15.10 -2.99
N ARG A 70 -8.92 -14.38 -4.12
CA ARG A 70 -9.38 -14.87 -5.42
C ARG A 70 -8.21 -15.03 -6.41
N PRO A 71 -7.53 -16.19 -6.42
CA PRO A 71 -6.39 -16.44 -7.31
C PRO A 71 -6.81 -16.76 -8.75
N SER A 72 -7.56 -15.85 -9.40
CA SER A 72 -8.00 -15.97 -10.79
C SER A 72 -7.16 -15.11 -11.75
N VAL A 73 -7.12 -15.48 -13.02
CA VAL A 73 -6.37 -14.75 -14.07
C VAL A 73 -6.94 -13.35 -14.31
N GLU A 74 -8.23 -13.15 -14.04
CA GLU A 74 -8.91 -11.87 -14.15
C GLU A 74 -8.47 -10.88 -13.05
N VAL A 75 -8.14 -11.38 -11.86
CA VAL A 75 -7.64 -10.57 -10.74
C VAL A 75 -6.12 -10.42 -10.81
N ILE A 76 -5.41 -11.53 -11.04
CA ILE A 76 -3.94 -11.60 -11.09
C ILE A 76 -3.51 -11.71 -12.55
N THR A 77 -3.63 -10.59 -13.25
CA THR A 77 -3.36 -10.51 -14.68
C THR A 77 -1.86 -10.67 -15.00
N GLY A 78 -1.56 -10.88 -16.28
CA GLY A 78 -0.17 -10.93 -16.75
C GLY A 78 0.61 -9.63 -16.50
N LEU A 79 -0.05 -8.47 -16.61
CA LEU A 79 0.58 -7.16 -16.37
C LEU A 79 0.92 -6.95 -14.90
N ILE A 80 0.02 -7.34 -13.99
CA ILE A 80 0.27 -7.32 -12.55
C ILE A 80 1.46 -8.22 -12.23
N LYS A 81 1.47 -9.46 -12.73
CA LYS A 81 2.59 -10.40 -12.52
C LYS A 81 3.92 -9.87 -13.06
N ALA A 82 3.92 -9.22 -14.21
CA ALA A 82 5.14 -8.69 -14.81
C ALA A 82 5.80 -7.59 -13.95
N ASN A 83 5.02 -6.86 -13.16
CA ASN A 83 5.52 -5.72 -12.36
C ASN A 83 5.62 -6.03 -10.86
N ILE A 84 4.85 -7.00 -10.34
CA ILE A 84 4.95 -7.50 -8.96
C ILE A 84 5.68 -8.84 -8.97
N THR A 85 7.00 -8.76 -8.79
CA THR A 85 7.91 -9.92 -8.92
C THR A 85 8.11 -10.70 -7.63
N SER A 86 7.82 -10.09 -6.47
CA SER A 86 7.81 -10.77 -5.17
C SER A 86 6.41 -11.23 -4.84
N ARG A 87 6.22 -12.54 -4.63
CA ARG A 87 4.90 -13.12 -4.38
C ARG A 87 4.96 -14.10 -3.23
N VAL A 88 3.95 -14.00 -2.38
CA VAL A 88 3.69 -14.92 -1.27
C VAL A 88 2.37 -15.60 -1.56
N THR A 89 2.31 -16.92 -1.41
CA THR A 89 1.08 -17.69 -1.64
C THR A 89 0.92 -18.69 -0.50
N PHE A 90 -0.18 -18.57 0.23
CA PHE A 90 -0.63 -19.56 1.20
C PHE A 90 -1.31 -20.73 0.49
N GLN A 91 -1.87 -21.67 1.25
CA GLN A 91 -2.60 -22.79 0.68
C GLN A 91 -3.72 -22.30 -0.26
N VAL A 92 -3.75 -22.86 -1.46
CA VAL A 92 -4.80 -22.62 -2.46
C VAL A 92 -5.55 -23.92 -2.78
N ALA A 93 -6.73 -23.81 -3.39
CA ALA A 93 -7.60 -24.96 -3.62
C ALA A 93 -7.08 -25.90 -4.73
N SER A 94 -6.39 -25.36 -5.73
CA SER A 94 -5.99 -26.15 -6.90
C SER A 94 -4.60 -25.81 -7.44
N GLN A 95 -4.06 -26.73 -8.24
CA GLN A 95 -2.83 -26.52 -8.99
C GLN A 95 -2.96 -25.35 -9.99
N VAL A 96 -4.17 -25.12 -10.51
CA VAL A 96 -4.46 -23.99 -11.42
C VAL A 96 -4.29 -22.68 -10.67
N ASP A 97 -4.87 -22.56 -9.47
CA ASP A 97 -4.72 -21.37 -8.62
C ASP A 97 -3.26 -21.12 -8.25
N SER A 98 -2.51 -22.19 -7.91
CA SER A 98 -1.07 -22.07 -7.64
C SER A 98 -0.33 -21.48 -8.85
N ARG A 99 -0.64 -21.94 -10.06
CA ARG A 99 -0.03 -21.42 -11.30
C ARG A 99 -0.48 -20.01 -11.62
N THR A 100 -1.71 -19.63 -11.27
CA THR A 100 -2.18 -18.25 -11.45
C THR A 100 -1.26 -17.28 -10.71
N VAL A 101 -0.92 -17.57 -9.45
CA VAL A 101 -0.10 -16.68 -8.60
C VAL A 101 1.41 -16.86 -8.82
N LEU A 102 1.92 -18.10 -8.79
CA LEU A 102 3.35 -18.41 -8.75
C LEU A 102 3.95 -18.82 -10.09
N ASP A 103 3.13 -18.95 -11.14
CA ASP A 103 3.51 -19.55 -12.45
C ASP A 103 3.96 -21.03 -12.35
N THR A 104 3.88 -21.62 -11.15
CA THR A 104 4.23 -23.02 -10.86
C THR A 104 3.25 -23.65 -9.88
N ALA A 105 3.23 -24.97 -9.86
CA ALA A 105 2.48 -25.77 -8.90
C ALA A 105 3.20 -25.84 -7.55
N GLY A 106 2.47 -26.15 -6.49
CA GLY A 106 3.00 -26.46 -5.16
C GLY A 106 2.20 -25.83 -4.02
N ALA A 107 1.53 -24.70 -4.25
CA ALA A 107 0.75 -24.03 -3.21
C ALA A 107 -0.48 -24.84 -2.79
N GLU A 108 -1.02 -25.67 -3.69
CA GLU A 108 -2.12 -26.59 -3.39
C GLU A 108 -1.76 -27.70 -2.40
N LYS A 109 -0.47 -27.90 -2.15
CA LYS A 109 0.07 -28.93 -1.24
C LYS A 109 0.49 -28.37 0.12
N LEU A 110 0.31 -27.08 0.34
CA LEU A 110 0.58 -26.45 1.63
C LEU A 110 -0.41 -26.94 2.69
N LEU A 111 0.01 -26.88 3.95
CA LEU A 111 -0.74 -27.41 5.09
C LEU A 111 -1.75 -26.40 5.68
N GLY A 112 -1.77 -25.17 5.17
CA GLY A 112 -2.50 -24.06 5.77
C GLY A 112 -1.80 -23.53 7.03
N LEU A 113 -2.54 -22.80 7.88
CA LEU A 113 -2.06 -22.32 9.20
C LEU A 113 -0.68 -21.63 9.16
N GLY A 114 -0.46 -20.77 8.17
CA GLY A 114 0.77 -20.00 8.00
C GLY A 114 1.83 -20.64 7.11
N ASP A 115 1.65 -21.89 6.65
CA ASP A 115 2.54 -22.49 5.64
C ASP A 115 2.37 -21.79 4.28
N LEU A 116 3.49 -21.30 3.72
CA LEU A 116 3.48 -20.47 2.52
C LEU A 116 4.65 -20.80 1.57
N LEU A 117 4.45 -20.45 0.30
CA LEU A 117 5.51 -20.37 -0.71
C LEU A 117 5.85 -18.91 -1.00
N TYR A 118 7.14 -18.62 -1.10
CA TYR A 118 7.68 -17.32 -1.47
C TYR A 118 8.54 -17.42 -2.73
N VAL A 119 8.31 -16.52 -3.68
CA VAL A 119 9.14 -16.31 -4.88
C VAL A 119 9.50 -14.82 -5.00
N SER A 120 10.64 -14.56 -5.62
CA SER A 120 11.07 -13.20 -5.96
C SER A 120 11.85 -13.20 -7.27
N ALA A 121 12.17 -12.02 -7.79
CA ALA A 121 13.04 -11.89 -8.95
C ALA A 121 14.43 -12.55 -8.74
N GLU A 122 14.90 -12.65 -7.49
CA GLU A 122 16.18 -13.26 -7.13
C GLU A 122 16.05 -14.77 -6.87
N ILE A 123 14.84 -15.23 -6.52
CA ILE A 123 14.56 -16.61 -6.12
C ILE A 123 13.59 -17.24 -7.11
N ALA A 124 14.15 -17.87 -8.15
CA ALA A 124 13.38 -18.48 -9.23
C ALA A 124 12.56 -19.72 -8.79
N LYS A 125 13.01 -20.44 -7.75
CA LYS A 125 12.28 -21.61 -7.21
C LYS A 125 11.55 -21.23 -5.93
N PRO A 126 10.24 -21.54 -5.79
CA PRO A 126 9.50 -21.23 -4.57
C PRO A 126 10.18 -21.78 -3.32
N LYS A 127 10.43 -20.89 -2.36
CA LYS A 127 10.92 -21.24 -1.03
C LYS A 127 9.72 -21.45 -0.12
N ARG A 128 9.62 -22.63 0.48
CA ARG A 128 8.61 -22.92 1.51
C ARG A 128 9.04 -22.30 2.84
N ILE A 129 8.14 -21.57 3.48
CA ILE A 129 8.36 -20.84 4.73
C ILE A 129 7.17 -21.08 5.66
N GLN A 130 7.43 -21.16 6.96
CA GLN A 130 6.39 -21.13 7.98
C GLN A 130 6.20 -19.68 8.45
N GLY A 131 5.02 -19.13 8.21
CA GLY A 131 4.63 -17.82 8.71
C GLY A 131 4.47 -17.82 10.23
N SER A 132 4.82 -16.69 10.84
CA SER A 132 4.58 -16.44 12.26
C SER A 132 3.09 -16.26 12.51
N TYR A 133 2.57 -16.91 13.54
CA TYR A 133 1.22 -16.64 14.03
C TYR A 133 1.25 -15.42 14.95
N VAL A 134 0.36 -14.47 14.70
CA VAL A 134 0.12 -13.32 15.56
C VAL A 134 -1.37 -13.32 15.89
N SER A 135 -1.69 -13.35 17.19
CA SER A 135 -3.09 -13.31 17.62
C SER A 135 -3.65 -11.90 17.49
N GLU A 136 -4.97 -11.82 17.29
CA GLU A 136 -5.69 -10.55 17.26
C GLU A 136 -5.51 -9.74 18.57
N LYS A 137 -5.30 -10.43 19.70
CA LYS A 137 -4.97 -9.77 20.98
C LYS A 137 -3.61 -9.06 20.93
N GLU A 138 -2.61 -9.69 20.32
CA GLU A 138 -1.28 -9.09 20.13
C GLU A 138 -1.35 -7.91 19.17
N VAL A 139 -2.09 -8.04 18.06
CA VAL A 139 -2.34 -6.94 17.12
C VAL A 139 -2.95 -5.74 17.85
N ARG A 140 -4.07 -5.95 18.58
CA ARG A 140 -4.71 -4.87 19.36
C ARG A 140 -3.77 -4.23 20.39
N LYS A 141 -2.92 -5.02 21.04
CA LYS A 141 -1.94 -4.50 22.00
C LYS A 141 -0.91 -3.60 21.33
N VAL A 142 -0.41 -4.00 20.17
CA VAL A 142 0.53 -3.19 19.37
C VAL A 142 -0.15 -1.91 18.87
N VAL A 143 -1.33 -2.02 18.27
CA VAL A 143 -2.12 -0.86 17.80
C VAL A 143 -2.37 0.12 18.95
N LYS A 144 -2.79 -0.37 20.12
CA LYS A 144 -3.04 0.48 21.30
C LYS A 144 -1.77 1.18 21.78
N HIS A 145 -0.65 0.46 21.83
CA HIS A 145 0.65 1.02 22.23
C HIS A 145 1.11 2.11 21.28
N ILE A 146 0.95 1.90 19.97
CA ILE A 146 1.25 2.90 18.94
C ILE A 146 0.34 4.12 19.09
N ALA A 147 -0.98 3.91 19.16
CA ALA A 147 -1.95 5.00 19.31
C ALA A 147 -1.70 5.85 20.57
N SER A 148 -1.33 5.23 21.70
CA SER A 148 -1.02 5.98 22.92
C SER A 148 0.18 6.91 22.77
N LYS A 149 1.20 6.50 21.99
CA LYS A 149 2.37 7.34 21.74
C LYS A 149 2.04 8.52 20.81
N SER A 150 1.12 8.33 19.87
CA SER A 150 0.65 9.39 18.96
C SER A 150 -0.23 10.45 19.65
N GLN A 151 -0.98 10.07 20.69
CA GLN A 151 -1.72 11.01 21.55
C GLN A 151 -0.77 11.91 22.35
N GLU A 152 0.33 11.36 22.85
CA GLU A 152 1.33 12.09 23.65
C GLU A 152 2.08 13.15 22.84
N THR A 153 2.19 12.99 21.51
CA THR A 153 2.79 13.98 20.60
C THR A 153 1.81 15.06 20.12
N GLY A 154 0.55 15.07 20.61
CA GLY A 154 -0.44 16.12 20.35
C GLY A 154 -1.03 16.15 18.92
N THR A 155 -0.62 15.22 18.06
CA THR A 155 -0.86 15.27 16.60
C THR A 155 -2.26 14.78 16.20
N GLN A 156 -2.92 13.99 17.06
CA GLN A 156 -4.09 13.21 16.68
C GLN A 156 -5.41 14.01 16.63
N LYS A 157 -5.57 15.03 17.49
CA LYS A 157 -6.81 15.84 17.53
C LYS A 157 -6.98 16.79 16.34
N GLU A 158 -5.87 17.20 15.73
CA GLU A 158 -5.91 18.15 14.60
C GLU A 158 -6.19 17.44 13.26
N ILE A 159 -5.76 16.18 13.13
CA ILE A 159 -5.97 15.38 11.91
C ILE A 159 -7.42 14.89 11.82
N GLU A 160 -7.98 14.39 12.93
CA GLU A 160 -9.36 13.86 12.95
C GLU A 160 -10.39 14.98 12.72
N ALA A 161 -10.17 16.17 13.30
CA ALA A 161 -11.04 17.33 13.09
C ALA A 161 -10.95 17.88 11.66
N GLY A 162 -9.75 17.96 11.08
CA GLY A 162 -9.55 18.47 9.73
C GLY A 162 -10.08 17.54 8.62
N LEU A 163 -9.98 16.22 8.81
CA LEU A 163 -10.49 15.25 7.83
C LEU A 163 -12.02 15.19 7.82
N ILE A 164 -12.65 15.24 8.99
CA ILE A 164 -14.12 15.18 9.11
C ILE A 164 -14.76 16.43 8.51
N GLU A 165 -14.20 17.62 8.76
CA GLU A 165 -14.76 18.88 8.26
C GLU A 165 -14.68 18.99 6.72
N GLU A 166 -13.66 18.40 6.09
CA GLU A 166 -13.47 18.47 4.63
C GLU A 166 -14.28 17.38 3.89
N LEU A 167 -14.54 16.23 4.53
CA LEU A 167 -15.44 15.18 4.02
C LEU A 167 -16.90 15.64 4.03
N GLU A 168 -17.31 16.44 5.01
CA GLU A 168 -18.64 17.05 5.05
C GLU A 168 -18.82 18.12 3.95
N ARG A 169 -17.75 18.84 3.56
CA ARG A 169 -17.79 19.82 2.45
C ARG A 169 -17.87 19.16 1.06
N SER A 170 -17.20 18.03 0.86
CA SER A 170 -17.13 17.33 -0.44
C SER A 170 -18.36 16.47 -0.77
N SER A 171 -19.22 16.20 0.22
CA SER A 171 -20.44 15.42 0.07
C SER A 171 -21.64 16.23 -0.48
N GLY A 172 -21.50 17.55 -0.63
CA GLY A 172 -22.61 18.47 -0.95
C GLY A 172 -22.79 18.84 -2.42
N GLU A 173 -21.82 18.56 -3.30
CA GLU A 173 -21.86 19.06 -4.68
C GLU A 173 -21.38 17.98 -5.66
N HIS A 174 -22.32 17.32 -6.33
CA HIS A 174 -22.27 17.03 -7.78
C HIS A 174 -23.44 16.13 -8.23
N GLU A 175 -24.58 16.76 -8.53
CA GLU A 175 -25.47 16.29 -9.58
C GLU A 175 -25.07 16.92 -10.93
N GLN A 176 -25.07 16.07 -11.98
CA GLN A 176 -25.08 16.39 -13.43
C GLN A 176 -23.80 16.95 -14.09
N SER A 177 -23.15 16.15 -14.94
CA SER A 177 -23.39 16.09 -16.40
C SER A 177 -22.23 15.42 -17.15
N ALA A 178 -22.58 14.75 -18.25
CA ALA A 178 -21.68 13.99 -19.11
C ALA A 178 -20.88 14.89 -20.07
N GLY A 179 -19.59 14.60 -20.24
CA GLY A 179 -18.74 15.19 -21.28
C GLY A 179 -17.29 14.71 -21.14
N VAL A 180 -16.84 13.88 -22.07
CA VAL A 180 -15.47 13.32 -22.11
C VAL A 180 -14.47 14.41 -22.50
N SER A 181 -13.54 14.74 -21.61
CA SER A 181 -12.27 15.40 -21.94
C SER A 181 -11.12 14.71 -21.18
N TYR A 182 -10.10 14.33 -21.94
CA TYR A 182 -8.83 13.80 -21.42
C TYR A 182 -7.99 14.94 -20.87
N ASP A 183 -8.32 15.47 -19.68
CA ASP A 183 -7.41 16.35 -18.92
C ASP A 183 -7.83 16.53 -17.43
N GLN A 184 -8.43 15.49 -16.82
CA GLN A 184 -8.70 15.54 -15.38
C GLN A 184 -7.41 15.23 -14.63
N GLU A 185 -6.74 16.29 -14.18
CA GLU A 185 -5.94 16.23 -12.95
C GLU A 185 -6.78 15.52 -11.90
N ASP A 186 -6.38 14.29 -11.61
CA ASP A 186 -7.14 13.30 -10.87
C ASP A 186 -7.59 13.90 -9.54
N SER A 187 -8.89 14.06 -9.32
CA SER A 187 -9.44 14.69 -8.10
C SER A 187 -8.94 14.01 -6.82
N PHE A 188 -8.51 12.75 -6.91
CA PHE A 188 -7.89 12.00 -5.81
C PHE A 188 -6.39 12.26 -5.66
N TYR A 189 -5.71 12.79 -6.67
CA TYR A 189 -4.28 13.13 -6.61
C TYR A 189 -4.02 14.28 -5.64
N GLU A 190 -4.80 15.36 -5.70
CA GLU A 190 -4.64 16.48 -4.77
C GLU A 190 -5.04 16.09 -3.34
N GLU A 191 -6.03 15.22 -3.18
CA GLU A 191 -6.42 14.69 -1.86
C GLU A 191 -5.35 13.76 -1.27
N ALA A 192 -4.81 12.82 -2.05
CA ALA A 192 -3.72 11.95 -1.64
C ALA A 192 -2.43 12.74 -1.37
N LYS A 193 -2.13 13.75 -2.18
CA LYS A 193 -1.00 14.66 -2.00
C LYS A 193 -1.15 15.49 -0.75
N ARG A 194 -2.36 16.00 -0.45
CA ARG A 194 -2.64 16.73 0.80
C ARG A 194 -2.45 15.83 2.01
N LEU A 195 -3.00 14.61 2.00
CA LEU A 195 -2.78 13.60 3.04
C LEU A 195 -1.29 13.32 3.28
N VAL A 196 -0.52 13.15 2.21
CA VAL A 196 0.93 12.90 2.30
C VAL A 196 1.69 14.12 2.81
N ILE A 197 1.32 15.34 2.40
CA ILE A 197 1.97 16.59 2.83
C ILE A 197 1.65 16.90 4.29
N GLU A 198 0.40 16.70 4.72
CA GLU A 198 -0.01 16.84 6.11
C GLU A 198 0.66 15.78 6.99
N ALA A 199 0.80 14.57 6.46
CA ALA A 199 1.59 13.50 7.08
C ALA A 199 3.11 13.79 7.09
N ASN A 200 3.61 14.80 6.38
CA ASN A 200 5.02 15.16 6.33
C ASN A 200 5.33 16.41 7.17
N SER A 201 4.39 17.36 7.28
CA SER A 201 4.59 18.64 7.98
C SER A 201 4.47 18.54 9.50
N LYS A 202 3.71 17.57 10.02
CA LYS A 202 3.45 17.40 11.46
C LYS A 202 4.38 16.39 12.16
N PHE A 203 5.31 15.76 11.43
CA PHE A 203 6.06 14.58 11.87
C PHE A 203 7.51 14.93 12.14
N ASN A 204 7.75 15.62 13.26
CA ASN A 204 9.09 15.78 13.79
C ASN A 204 9.39 14.58 14.69
N THR A 205 10.36 13.75 14.28
CA THR A 205 11.04 12.70 15.07
C THR A 205 10.36 11.32 15.22
N SER A 206 10.93 10.33 14.50
CA SER A 206 11.23 8.94 14.96
C SER A 206 10.63 7.77 14.17
N PHE A 207 9.68 7.94 13.23
CA PHE A 207 9.11 6.83 12.47
C PHE A 207 9.25 7.01 10.95
N SER A 208 9.74 5.97 10.26
CA SER A 208 10.22 6.04 8.88
C SER A 208 9.22 5.57 7.82
N TYR A 209 8.02 5.12 8.18
CA TYR A 209 7.04 4.53 7.26
C TYR A 209 5.61 5.05 7.51
N ILE A 210 4.87 5.32 6.43
CA ILE A 210 3.43 5.61 6.40
C ILE A 210 2.73 4.45 5.71
N ALA A 211 1.75 3.81 6.33
CA ALA A 211 0.93 2.80 5.69
C ALA A 211 -0.45 3.36 5.29
N ILE A 212 -0.90 3.08 4.06
CA ILE A 212 -2.23 3.42 3.57
C ILE A 212 -2.93 2.11 3.24
N ILE A 213 -4.06 1.82 3.88
CA ILE A 213 -4.83 0.59 3.66
C ILE A 213 -6.08 0.92 2.86
N ILE A 214 -6.29 0.21 1.76
CA ILE A 214 -7.49 0.32 0.93
C ILE A 214 -8.35 -0.93 1.15
N GLU A 215 -9.48 -0.77 1.84
CA GLU A 215 -10.51 -1.79 2.04
C GLU A 215 -11.87 -1.25 1.59
N ASN A 216 -12.63 -1.99 0.77
CA ASN A 216 -14.06 -1.83 0.47
C ASN A 216 -14.71 -0.45 0.74
N GLY A 217 -14.22 0.61 0.07
CA GLY A 217 -14.79 1.96 0.16
C GLY A 217 -14.56 2.70 1.49
N LEU A 218 -13.84 2.10 2.45
CA LEU A 218 -13.44 2.69 3.70
C LEU A 218 -11.98 3.11 3.59
N LYS A 219 -11.73 4.41 3.44
CA LYS A 219 -10.39 5.00 3.59
C LYS A 219 -9.98 4.86 5.05
N ILE A 220 -9.30 3.76 5.36
CA ILE A 220 -8.68 3.58 6.66
C ILE A 220 -7.23 4.05 6.55
N CYS A 221 -7.01 5.33 6.89
CA CYS A 221 -5.70 5.80 7.31
C CYS A 221 -5.46 5.28 8.73
N PHE A 222 -4.64 4.24 8.89
CA PHE A 222 -4.01 3.94 10.19
C PHE A 222 -2.49 3.90 10.02
N ASP A 223 -1.87 5.01 10.43
CA ASP A 223 -0.89 5.07 11.51
C ASP A 223 0.12 3.90 11.66
N TYR A 224 1.38 4.25 11.35
CA TYR A 224 2.65 3.74 11.87
C TYR A 224 2.86 2.21 11.93
N PHE A 225 3.67 1.69 11.01
CA PHE A 225 4.42 0.43 11.19
C PHE A 225 5.91 0.72 11.37
#